data_AF-A0A3L6JE46-F1
#
_entry.id   AF-A0A3L6JE46-F1
#
_cell.length_a   1.000
_cell.length_b   1.000
_cell.length_c   1.000
_cell.angle_alpha   90.00
_cell.angle_beta   90.00
_cell.angle_gamma   90.00
#
_symmetry.space_group_name_H-M   'P 1'
#
loop_
_entity.id
_entity.type
_entity.pdbx_description
1 polymer ?
#
loop_
_entity_poly.entity_id
_entity_poly.type
_entity_poly.pdbx_seq_one_letter_code
_entity_poly.pdbx_strand_id
1 'polypeptide(L)' 'MAEGLKWFQCPVCKESIHWEVPTDELKEVKRFPAPIVIKHKNHYLICYLDSHRQLADTEVAIAFIKGESKE' A
#
# COMPACT_ATOMS: atom_id res chain seq x y z
N MET A 1 -10.99 -12.38 15.92
CA MET A 1 -10.55 -11.00 16.21
C MET A 1 -9.42 -10.66 15.24
N ALA A 2 -9.54 -9.61 14.44
CA ALA A 2 -8.43 -8.93 13.78
C ALA A 2 -7.50 -9.72 12.80
N GLU A 3 -7.94 -10.79 12.15
CA GLU A 3 -7.16 -11.40 11.05
C GLU A 3 -7.28 -10.59 9.76
N GLY A 4 -6.69 -9.40 9.72
CA GLY A 4 -6.68 -8.57 8.50
C GLY A 4 -6.46 -7.08 8.71
N LEU A 5 -6.64 -6.58 9.94
CA LEU A 5 -6.38 -5.18 10.27
C LEU A 5 -4.89 -4.98 10.50
N LYS A 6 -4.23 -4.32 9.56
CA LYS A 6 -2.83 -3.88 9.68
C LYS A 6 -2.80 -2.45 10.20
N TRP A 7 -1.70 -2.09 10.85
CA TRP A 7 -1.45 -0.71 11.22
C TRP A 7 0.01 -0.36 11.02
N PHE A 8 0.26 0.92 10.73
CA PHE A 8 1.60 1.50 10.73
C PHE A 8 1.49 3.00 10.96
N GLN A 9 2.63 3.64 11.26
CA GLN A 9 2.68 5.08 11.46
C GLN A 9 2.91 5.79 10.12
N CYS A 10 2.09 6.78 9.80
CA CYS A 10 2.30 7.63 8.63
C CYS A 10 3.69 8.27 8.72
N PRO A 11 4.59 8.06 7.73
CA PRO A 11 5.93 8.63 7.79
C PRO A 11 5.92 10.17 7.76
N VAL A 12 4.85 10.78 7.23
CA VAL A 12 4.68 12.24 7.06
C VAL A 12 4.14 12.92 8.32
N CYS A 13 2.92 12.58 8.78
CA CYS A 13 2.29 13.25 9.93
C CYS A 13 2.43 12.51 11.27
N LYS A 14 3.05 11.32 11.28
CA LYS A 14 3.25 10.48 12.48
C LYS A 14 1.97 9.96 13.15
N GLU A 15 0.83 10.08 12.48
CA GLU A 15 -0.43 9.48 12.93
C GLU A 15 -0.48 7.97 12.62
N SER A 16 -1.14 7.21 13.48
CA SER A 16 -1.37 5.77 13.25
C SER A 16 -2.46 5.56 12.20
N ILE A 17 -2.12 4.83 11.15
CA ILE A 17 -3.03 4.40 10.09
C ILE A 17 -3.41 2.96 10.37
N HIS A 18 -4.71 2.68 10.44
CA HIS A 18 -5.26 1.33 10.48
C HIS A 18 -5.95 1.07 9.15
N TRP A 19 -5.72 -0.11 8.57
CA TRP A 19 -6.24 -0.45 7.27
C TRP A 19 -6.44 -1.96 7.15
N GLU A 20 -7.34 -2.34 6.26
CA GLU A 20 -7.62 -3.74 5.96
C GLU A 20 -6.85 -4.18 4.72
N VAL A 21 -6.26 -5.36 4.77
CA VAL A 21 -5.57 -5.93 3.62
C VAL A 21 -6.60 -6.26 2.52
N PRO A 22 -6.44 -5.77 1.28
CA PRO A 22 -7.36 -6.04 0.17
C PRO A 22 -7.15 -7.47 -0.36
N THR A 23 -7.69 -8.46 0.37
CA THR A 23 -7.36 -9.88 0.13
C THR A 23 -7.90 -10.41 -1.19
N ASP A 24 -8.96 -9.83 -1.75
CA ASP A 24 -9.56 -10.28 -3.01
C ASP A 24 -8.71 -9.82 -4.20
N GLU A 25 -8.30 -8.56 -4.22
CA GLU A 25 -7.41 -7.98 -5.24
C GLU A 25 -6.04 -8.66 -5.24
N LEU A 26 -5.53 -9.03 -4.06
CA LEU A 26 -4.25 -9.75 -3.93
C LEU A 26 -4.28 -11.18 -4.48
N LYS A 27 -5.45 -11.81 -4.62
CA LYS A 27 -5.55 -13.17 -5.22
C LYS A 27 -5.18 -13.16 -6.70
N GLU A 28 -5.39 -12.04 -7.39
CA GLU A 28 -5.14 -11.90 -8.82
C GLU A 28 -3.72 -11.43 -9.14
N VAL A 29 -2.96 -11.04 -8.11
CA VAL A 29 -1.59 -10.55 -8.26
C VAL A 29 -0.64 -11.69 -8.61
N LYS A 30 0.08 -11.54 -9.74
CA LYS A 30 1.03 -12.54 -10.25
C LYS A 30 2.46 -12.38 -9.70
N ARG A 31 2.78 -11.26 -9.05
CA ARG A 31 4.14 -10.92 -8.61
C ARG A 31 4.13 -10.22 -7.26
N PHE A 32 5.04 -10.65 -6.39
CA PHE A 32 5.30 -10.03 -5.09
C PHE A 32 6.70 -9.38 -5.06
N PRO A 33 6.92 -8.35 -4.22
CA PRO A 33 5.91 -7.72 -3.37
C PRO A 33 4.90 -6.87 -4.18
N ALA A 34 3.64 -6.87 -3.75
CA ALA A 34 2.53 -6.21 -4.40
C ALA A 34 2.37 -4.76 -3.87
N PRO A 35 2.45 -3.73 -4.72
CA PRO A 35 2.24 -2.35 -4.29
C PRO A 35 0.75 -2.06 -4.08
N ILE A 36 0.43 -1.41 -2.96
CA ILE A 36 -0.90 -0.92 -2.63
C ILE A 36 -0.80 0.56 -2.31
N VAL A 37 -1.71 1.35 -2.88
CA VAL A 37 -1.78 2.79 -2.58
C VAL A 37 -2.77 3.02 -1.43
N ILE A 38 -2.27 3.56 -0.32
CA ILE A 38 -3.08 3.99 0.81
C ILE A 38 -3.16 5.52 0.79
N LYS A 39 -4.38 6.05 0.69
CA LYS A 39 -4.63 7.48 0.83
C LYS A 39 -4.92 7.82 2.29
N HIS A 40 -4.01 8.54 2.94
CA HIS A 40 -4.20 9.08 4.29
C HIS A 40 -4.21 10.60 4.27
N LYS A 41 -5.39 11.21 4.45
CA LYS A 41 -5.58 12.67 4.34
C LYS A 41 -5.08 13.20 2.98
N ASN A 42 -3.99 13.98 2.99
CA ASN A 42 -3.33 14.53 1.81
C ASN A 42 -2.01 13.81 1.47
N HIS A 43 -1.78 12.62 2.01
CA HIS A 43 -0.60 11.80 1.76
C HIS A 43 -1.01 10.53 1.00
N TYR A 44 -0.29 10.23 -0.07
CA TYR A 44 -0.40 8.96 -0.77
C TYR A 44 0.80 8.11 -0.38
N LEU A 45 0.53 6.94 0.19
CA LEU A 45 1.54 6.01 0.67
C LEU A 45 1.51 4.77 -0.23
N ILE A 46 2.68 4.32 -0.66
CA ILE A 46 2.83 3.07 -1.39
C ILE A 46 3.30 2.04 -0.39
N CYS A 47 2.46 1.08 -0.07
CA CYS A 47 2.77 -0.02 0.83
C CYS A 47 2.98 -1.29 0.01
N TYR A 48 4.10 -1.96 0.23
CA TYR A 48 4.43 -3.21 -0.45
C TYR A 48 4.06 -4.38 0.45
N LEU A 49 3.18 -5.26 -0.02
CA LEU A 49 2.85 -6.50 0.68
C LEU A 49 3.59 -7.69 0.08
N ASP A 50 4.14 -8.57 0.93
CA ASP A 50 4.72 -9.83 0.49
C ASP A 50 3.65 -10.92 0.21
N SER A 51 4.09 -12.11 -0.18
CA SER A 51 3.22 -13.27 -0.43
C SER A 51 2.47 -13.76 0.80
N HIS A 52 2.91 -13.38 2.01
CA HIS A 52 2.27 -13.68 3.29
C HIS A 52 1.40 -12.53 3.81
N ARG A 53 1.12 -11.52 2.96
CA ARG A 53 0.32 -10.33 3.28
C ARG A 53 0.93 -9.52 4.43
N GLN A 54 2.24 -9.58 4.61
CA GLN A 54 2.99 -8.77 5.55
C GLN A 54 3.50 -7.52 4.85
N LEU A 55 3.56 -6.42 5.60
CA LEU A 55 4.14 -5.18 5.10
C LEU A 55 5.65 -5.37 4.96
N ALA A 56 6.13 -5.34 3.73
CA ALA A 56 7.56 -5.47 3.41
C ALA A 56 8.26 -4.11 3.42
N ASP A 57 7.61 -3.08 2.86
CA ASP A 57 8.16 -1.73 2.79
C ASP A 57 7.07 -0.66 2.64
N THR A 58 7.41 0.61 2.83
CA THR A 58 6.50 1.75 2.67
C THR A 58 7.22 2.99 2.15
N GLU A 59 6.68 3.56 1.08
CA GLU A 59 7.15 4.79 0.44
C GLU A 59 6.07 5.88 0.47
N VAL A 60 6.49 7.14 0.29
CA VAL A 60 5.58 8.29 0.14
C VAL A 60 5.58 8.71 -1.33
N ALA A 61 4.42 8.65 -1.97
CA ALA A 61 4.25 9.19 -3.31
C ALA A 61 4.09 10.72 -3.24
N ILE A 62 5.06 11.45 -3.76
CA ILE A 62 5.06 12.93 -3.78
C ILE A 62 4.29 13.52 -4.97
N ALA A 63 4.17 12.77 -6.06
CA ALA A 63 3.50 13.17 -7.28
C ALA A 63 3.07 11.95 -8.09
N PHE A 64 2.08 12.13 -8.96
CA PHE A 64 1.68 11.16 -9.98
C PHE A 64 1.81 11.82 -11.36
N ILE A 65 2.43 11.12 -12.30
CA ILE A 65 2.56 11.54 -13.68
C ILE A 65 1.99 10.42 -14.56
N LYS A 66 1.12 10.78 -15.51
CA LYS A 66 0.61 9.84 -16.50
C LYS A 66 1.72 9.51 -17.51
N GLY A 67 2.12 8.24 -17.57
CA GLY A 67 2.96 7.72 -18.65
C GLY A 67 2.12 7.22 -19.82
N GLU A 68 2.60 7.40 -21.03
CA GLU A 68 1.99 6.86 -22.25
C GLU A 68 3.01 5.95 -22.94
N SER A 69 2.57 4.77 -23.37
CA SER A 69 3.41 3.87 -24.16
C SER A 69 3.61 4.45 -25.55
N LYS A 70 4.85 4.47 -26.03
CA LYS A 70 5.09 4.61 -27.46
C LYS A 70 4.78 3.27 -28.11
N GLU A 71 3.94 3.29 -29.14
CA GLU A 71 3.70 2.15 -30.03
C GLU A 71 5.01 1.64 -30.66
#